data_AF-A0A9N9I3C0-F1
#
_entry.id   AF-A0A9N9I3C0-F1
#
_cell.length_a   1.000
_cell.length_b   1.000
_cell.length_c   1.000
_cell.angle_alpha   90.00
_cell.angle_beta   90.00
_cell.angle_gamma   90.00
#
_symmetry.space_group_name_H-M   'P 1'
#
loop_
_entity.id
_entity.type
_entity.pdbx_description
1 polymer ?
#
loop_
_entity_poly.entity_id
_entity_poly.type
_entity_poly.pdbx_seq_one_letter_code
_entity_poly.pdbx_strand_id
1 'polypeptide(L)'
;MEYNFISKATLDDIINKYISSLPDCRQEKALVNMNLFKQIKKILLNPFDKEIDTKTTREWAKKCFILEEITPGDYRIIVKKDNKP
;
A
#
# COMPACT_ATOMS: atom_id res chain seq x y z
N MET A 1 29.11 -14.12 0.81
CA MET A 1 27.72 -14.24 0.35
C MET A 1 27.63 -13.60 -1.02
N GLU A 2 27.45 -14.40 -2.07
CA GLU A 2 27.14 -13.87 -3.40
C GLU A 2 25.68 -13.44 -3.40
N TYR A 3 25.42 -12.15 -3.56
CA TYR A 3 24.09 -11.66 -3.85
C TYR A 3 23.87 -11.83 -5.36
N ASN A 4 23.07 -12.81 -5.75
CA ASN A 4 22.56 -12.89 -7.12
C ASN A 4 21.59 -11.73 -7.32
N PHE A 5 22.09 -10.63 -7.88
CA PHE A 5 21.25 -9.52 -8.30
C PHE A 5 20.39 -9.99 -9.47
N ILE A 6 19.08 -10.06 -9.27
CA ILE A 6 18.14 -10.28 -10.37
C ILE A 6 18.12 -9.03 -11.26
N SER A 7 17.98 -9.24 -12.56
CA SER A 7 17.80 -8.12 -13.48
C SER A 7 16.46 -7.42 -13.21
N LYS A 8 16.37 -6.13 -13.57
CA LYS A 8 15.10 -5.40 -13.51
C LYS A 8 14.00 -6.12 -14.30
N ALA A 9 14.32 -6.63 -15.49
CA ALA A 9 13.36 -7.37 -16.32
C ALA A 9 12.83 -8.63 -15.62
N THR A 10 13.70 -9.37 -14.93
CA THR A 10 13.31 -10.55 -14.14
C THR A 10 12.40 -10.16 -12.98
N LEU A 11 12.70 -9.06 -12.29
CA LEU A 11 11.85 -8.54 -11.22
C LEU A 11 10.47 -8.13 -11.74
N ASP A 12 10.43 -7.37 -12.84
CA ASP A 12 9.20 -6.91 -13.48
C ASP A 12 8.33 -8.11 -13.91
N ASP A 13 8.94 -9.15 -14.49
CA ASP A 13 8.25 -10.39 -14.86
C ASP A 13 7.63 -11.12 -13.65
N ILE A 14 8.38 -11.22 -12.54
CA ILE A 14 7.89 -11.85 -11.31
C ILE A 14 6.71 -11.06 -10.74
N ILE A 15 6.85 -9.73 -10.67
CA ILE A 15 5.81 -8.83 -10.18
C ILE A 15 4.54 -8.94 -11.03
N ASN A 16 4.69 -8.90 -12.35
CA ASN A 16 3.56 -8.97 -13.28
C ASN A 16 2.84 -10.31 -13.17
N LYS A 17 3.58 -11.44 -13.12
CA LYS A 17 2.99 -12.76 -12.90
C LYS A 17 2.22 -12.85 -11.58
N TYR A 18 2.77 -12.29 -10.51
CA TYR A 18 2.10 -12.23 -9.22
C TYR A 18 0.79 -11.41 -9.31
N ILE A 19 0.84 -10.19 -9.83
CA ILE A 19 -0.36 -9.34 -9.95
C ILE A 19 -1.42 -10.03 -10.80
N SER A 20 -1.08 -10.54 -11.98
CA SER A 20 -2.03 -11.20 -12.87
C SER A 20 -2.64 -12.47 -12.30
N SER A 21 -2.01 -13.10 -11.30
CA SER A 21 -2.57 -14.27 -10.60
C SER A 21 -3.67 -13.90 -9.59
N LEU A 22 -3.79 -12.63 -9.22
CA LEU A 22 -4.77 -12.16 -8.25
C LEU A 22 -6.10 -11.78 -8.92
N PRO A 23 -7.24 -11.93 -8.21
CA PRO A 23 -8.51 -11.34 -8.65
C PRO A 23 -8.38 -9.84 -8.88
N ASP A 24 -9.06 -9.30 -9.90
CA ASP A 24 -9.00 -7.87 -10.29
C ASP A 24 -9.18 -6.92 -9.10
N CYS A 25 -10.10 -7.25 -8.19
CA CYS A 25 -10.37 -6.45 -6.99
C CYS A 25 -9.20 -6.36 -5.99
N ARG A 26 -8.18 -7.21 -6.13
CA ARG A 26 -6.97 -7.25 -5.30
C ARG A 26 -5.73 -6.73 -6.03
N GLN A 27 -5.73 -6.67 -7.36
CA GLN A 27 -4.55 -6.30 -8.14
C GLN A 27 -4.04 -4.89 -7.81
N GLU A 28 -4.93 -3.91 -7.77
CA GLU A 28 -4.58 -2.51 -7.45
C GLU A 28 -3.94 -2.37 -6.06
N LYS A 29 -4.38 -3.20 -5.11
CA LYS A 29 -3.94 -3.17 -3.71
C LYS A 29 -2.79 -4.12 -3.41
N ALA A 30 -2.38 -4.93 -4.39
CA ALA A 30 -1.32 -5.92 -4.26
C ALA A 30 0.06 -5.26 -4.09
N LEU A 31 0.28 -4.15 -4.79
CA LEU A 31 1.47 -3.32 -4.65
C LEU A 31 1.07 -1.86 -4.47
N VAL A 32 1.53 -1.27 -3.37
CA VAL A 32 1.30 0.15 -3.09
C VAL A 32 2.26 0.98 -3.92
N ASN A 33 1.78 1.48 -5.05
CA ASN A 33 2.50 2.46 -5.86
C ASN A 33 2.43 3.87 -5.22
N MET A 34 3.18 4.82 -5.77
CA MET A 34 3.24 6.19 -5.25
C MET A 34 1.90 6.93 -5.29
N ASN A 35 1.02 6.63 -6.24
CA ASN A 35 -0.30 7.25 -6.31
C ASN A 35 -1.20 6.74 -5.17
N LEU A 36 -1.28 5.41 -5.02
CA LEU A 36 -2.05 4.78 -3.95
C LEU A 36 -1.49 5.17 -2.57
N PHE A 37 -0.17 5.29 -2.44
CA PHE A 37 0.47 5.79 -1.23
C PHE A 37 0.01 7.20 -0.86
N LYS A 38 -0.04 8.13 -1.82
CA LYS A 38 -0.54 9.50 -1.59
C LYS A 38 -2.01 9.51 -1.18
N GLN A 39 -2.83 8.66 -1.80
CA GLN A 39 -4.24 8.50 -1.44
C GLN A 39 -4.40 7.97 -0.02
N ILE A 40 -3.67 6.90 0.35
CA ILE A 40 -3.65 6.38 1.73
C ILE A 40 -3.28 7.48 2.71
N LYS A 41 -2.25 8.29 2.42
CA LYS A 41 -1.84 9.40 3.30
C LYS A 41 -2.97 10.41 3.52
N LYS A 42 -3.64 10.83 2.44
CA LYS A 42 -4.79 11.75 2.53
C LYS A 42 -5.94 11.15 3.35
N ILE A 43 -6.27 9.88 3.12
CA ILE A 43 -7.33 9.18 3.86
C ILE A 43 -7.01 9.12 5.36
N LEU A 44 -5.76 8.82 5.72
CA LEU A 44 -5.37 8.70 7.11
C LEU A 44 -5.26 10.06 7.82
N LEU A 45 -4.89 11.13 7.11
CA LEU A 45 -4.89 12.50 7.65
C LEU A 45 -6.31 13.00 7.92
N ASN A 46 -7.26 12.70 7.03
CA ASN A 46 -8.65 13.15 7.13
C ASN A 46 -9.64 11.97 7.07
N PRO A 47 -9.71 11.13 8.12
CA PRO A 47 -10.43 9.86 8.05
C PRO A 47 -11.95 10.01 7.85
N PHE A 48 -12.55 11.14 8.23
CA PHE A 48 -14.00 11.35 8.10
C PHE A 48 -14.41 12.00 6.78
N ASP A 49 -13.44 12.43 5.97
CA ASP A 49 -13.71 13.03 4.67
C ASP A 49 -14.15 11.95 3.67
N LYS A 50 -15.37 12.11 3.15
CA LYS A 50 -16.02 11.14 2.26
C LYS A 50 -15.70 11.40 0.78
N GLU A 51 -15.05 12.52 0.45
CA GLU A 51 -14.73 12.93 -0.92
C GLU A 51 -13.35 12.42 -1.40
N ILE A 52 -12.46 12.01 -0.48
CA ILE A 52 -11.06 11.67 -0.80
C ILE A 52 -10.90 10.42 -1.68
N ASP A 53 -11.82 9.44 -1.57
CA ASP A 53 -11.83 8.21 -2.36
C ASP A 53 -13.17 7.47 -2.18
N THR A 54 -13.35 6.28 -2.74
CA THR A 54 -14.48 5.38 -2.47
C THR A 54 -14.51 4.88 -1.03
N LYS A 55 -15.71 4.55 -0.51
CA LYS A 55 -15.87 3.97 0.83
C LYS A 55 -14.99 2.73 1.04
N THR A 56 -14.95 1.84 0.05
CA THR A 56 -14.18 0.58 0.10
C THR A 56 -12.68 0.82 0.23
N THR A 57 -12.13 1.78 -0.52
CA THR A 57 -10.70 2.14 -0.42
C THR A 57 -10.40 2.81 0.91
N ARG A 58 -11.28 3.71 1.39
CA ARG A 58 -11.11 4.37 2.69
C ARG A 58 -11.11 3.37 3.85
N GLU A 59 -12.04 2.43 3.86
CA GLU A 59 -12.11 1.39 4.91
C GLU A 59 -10.91 0.44 4.84
N TRP A 60 -10.51 0.02 3.64
CA TRP A 60 -9.32 -0.79 3.44
C TRP A 60 -8.05 -0.09 3.95
N ALA A 61 -7.83 1.17 3.58
CA ALA A 61 -6.65 1.93 4.00
C ALA A 61 -6.59 2.08 5.52
N LYS A 62 -7.71 2.42 6.17
CA LYS A 62 -7.79 2.51 7.64
C LYS A 62 -7.59 1.18 8.34
N LYS A 63 -7.95 0.06 7.69
CA LYS A 63 -7.75 -1.29 8.23
C LYS A 63 -6.28 -1.69 8.15
N CYS A 64 -5.64 -1.47 7.01
CA CYS A 64 -4.29 -1.96 6.73
C CYS A 64 -3.17 -1.03 7.21
N PHE A 65 -3.44 0.25 7.44
CA PHE A 65 -2.39 1.23 7.74
C PHE A 65 -2.75 2.13 8.92
N ILE A 66 -1.72 2.60 9.63
CA ILE A 66 -1.79 3.71 10.58
C ILE A 66 -0.90 4.85 10.11
N LEU A 67 -1.23 6.06 10.59
CA LEU A 67 -0.37 7.23 10.46
C LEU A 67 0.28 7.47 11.81
N GLU A 68 1.61 7.49 11.84
CA GLU A 68 2.38 7.79 13.04
C GLU A 68 3.11 9.12 12.85
N GLU A 69 2.99 10.00 13.84
CA GLU A 69 3.73 11.25 13.91
C GLU A 69 5.07 11.00 14.57
N ILE A 70 6.17 11.18 13.83
CA ILE A 70 7.53 10.93 14.33
C ILE A 70 8.10 12.20 14.98
N THR A 71 7.83 13.35 14.35
CA THR A 71 8.10 14.69 14.87
C THR A 71 6.91 15.57 14.52
N PRO A 72 6.69 16.69 15.21
CA PRO A 72 5.59 17.61 14.89
C PRO A 72 5.50 17.92 13.40
N GLY A 73 4.42 17.49 12.74
CA GLY A 73 4.19 17.66 11.30
C GLY A 73 4.85 16.66 10.35
N ASP A 74 5.70 15.73 10.84
CA ASP A 74 6.24 14.61 10.05
C ASP A 74 5.46 13.32 10.34
N TYR A 75 4.65 12.92 9.37
CA TYR A 75 3.82 11.73 9.44
C TYR A 75 4.29 10.62 8.51
N ARG A 76 4.49 9.43 9.08
CA ARG A 76 4.82 8.19 8.35
C ARG A 76 3.63 7.25 8.30
N ILE A 77 3.46 6.58 7.16
CA ILE A 77 2.47 5.52 7.01
C ILE A 77 3.13 4.20 7.43
N ILE A 78 2.50 3.50 8.36
CA ILE A 78 2.97 2.21 8.87
C ILE A 78 1.92 1.15 8.56
N VAL A 79 2.37 0.00 8.06
CA VAL A 79 1.52 -1.16 7.83
C VAL A 79 1.11 -1.74 9.19
N LYS A 80 -0.19 -1.88 9.44
CA LYS A 80 -0.67 -2.65 10.58
C LYS A 80 -0.28 -4.10 10.34
N LYS A 81 0.63 -4.62 11.15
CA LYS A 81 1.09 -6.00 11.06
C LYS A 81 -0.12 -6.93 11.22
N ASP A 82 -0.55 -7.57 10.14
CA ASP A 82 -1.43 -8.73 10.24
C ASP A 82 -0.53 -9.91 10.69
N ASN A 83 -0.37 -10.09 12.00
CA ASN A 83 0.23 -11.29 12.60
C ASN A 83 -0.69 -12.51 12.36
N LYS A 84 -1.00 -12.84 11.11
CA LYS A 84 -1.53 -14.17 10.78
C LYS A 84 -0.35 -15.00 10.27
N PRO A 85 0.09 -16.02 11.03
CA PRO A 85 1.07 -16.99 10.54
C PRO A 85 0.57 -17.71 9.29
#